data_AF-A0A382WHQ8-F1
#
_entry.id   AF-A0A382WHQ8-F1
#
_cell.length_a   1.000
_cell.length_b   1.000
_cell.length_c   1.000
_cell.angle_alpha   90.00
_cell.angle_beta   90.00
_cell.angle_gamma   90.00
#
_symmetry.space_group_name_H-M   'P 1'
#
loop_
_entity.id
_entity.type
_entity.pdbx_description
1 polymer ?
#
loop_
_entity_poly.entity_id
_entity_poly.type
_entity_poly.pdbx_seq_one_letter_code
_entity_poly.pdbx_strand_id
1 'polypeptide(L)'
;ELWSHWAAKEAGFKAISKVVSPTPPFVHRAFKVSWSKATSLSETAVGSVIRVGTVNYHGLDAEVTVSLWPGRVHAVAYAQAPHKLEVVQIQTRVELLDNFGSCWAGSFQELRSRLSARELDAVYSRESAAVRVGARQDLAVLLGVEEKRLEIVCGRSAAGKRPPRVFIDGDPANADVSLSHDGRWIAWVVWADNVPGGNS
;
A
#
# COMPACT_ATOMS: atom_id res chain seq x y z
N GLU A 1 1.32 18.67 -12.27
CA GLU A 1 2.25 19.12 -11.21
C GLU A 1 1.64 19.01 -9.82
N LEU A 2 0.53 19.70 -9.51
CA LEU A 2 -0.09 19.71 -8.18
C LEU A 2 -0.45 18.31 -7.64
N TRP A 3 -1.24 17.54 -8.40
CA TRP A 3 -1.70 16.22 -7.98
C TRP A 3 -0.56 15.22 -7.74
N SER A 4 0.52 15.30 -8.53
CA SER A 4 1.70 14.46 -8.34
C SER A 4 2.42 14.77 -7.03
N HIS A 5 2.56 16.06 -6.68
CA HIS A 5 3.16 16.46 -5.41
C HIS A 5 2.28 16.09 -4.22
N TRP A 6 0.97 16.27 -4.33
CA TRP A 6 0.04 15.89 -3.27
C TRP A 6 0.09 14.37 -3.03
N ALA A 7 -0.05 13.57 -4.09
CA ALA A 7 -0.01 12.11 -3.99
C ALA A 7 1.34 11.61 -3.44
N ALA A 8 2.46 12.21 -3.87
CA ALA A 8 3.77 11.89 -3.33
C ALA A 8 3.86 12.18 -1.83
N LYS A 9 3.38 13.35 -1.36
CA LYS A 9 3.37 13.69 0.08
C LYS A 9 2.55 12.71 0.90
N GLU A 10 1.36 12.34 0.42
CA GLU A 10 0.50 11.34 1.07
C GLU A 10 1.19 9.98 1.19
N ALA A 11 1.77 9.49 0.09
CA ALA A 11 2.50 8.23 0.08
C ALA A 11 3.73 8.27 1.00
N GLY A 12 4.55 9.33 0.90
CA GLY A 12 5.72 9.53 1.74
C GLY A 12 5.36 9.65 3.22
N PHE A 13 4.31 10.38 3.56
CA PHE A 13 3.80 10.45 4.93
C PHE A 13 3.39 9.09 5.49
N LYS A 14 2.66 8.27 4.71
CA LYS A 14 2.27 6.91 5.12
C LYS A 14 3.50 6.05 5.38
N ALA A 15 4.48 6.07 4.47
CA ALA A 15 5.71 5.31 4.60
C ALA A 15 6.54 5.74 5.82
N ILE A 16 6.78 7.05 5.97
CA ILE A 16 7.59 7.61 7.07
C ILE A 16 6.89 7.40 8.43
N SER A 17 5.56 7.48 8.45
CA SER A 17 4.76 7.21 9.65
C SER A 17 4.90 5.80 10.21
N LYS A 18 5.38 4.84 9.41
CA LYS A 18 5.61 3.46 9.87
C LYS A 18 6.97 3.27 10.54
N VAL A 19 7.95 4.13 10.25
CA VAL A 19 9.33 4.00 10.74
C VAL A 19 9.72 5.07 11.77
N VAL A 20 8.88 6.09 11.98
CA VAL A 20 9.11 7.17 12.96
C VAL A 20 8.12 7.08 14.12
N SER A 21 8.66 7.17 15.34
CA SER A 21 7.88 7.28 16.59
C SER A 21 8.33 8.50 17.41
N PRO A 22 7.42 9.36 17.89
CA PRO A 22 5.98 9.32 17.65
C PRO A 22 5.64 9.61 16.18
N THR A 23 4.49 9.12 15.71
CA THR A 23 4.10 9.32 14.32
C THR A 23 3.95 10.81 14.02
N PRO A 24 4.54 11.33 12.94
CA PRO A 24 4.49 12.77 12.64
C PRO A 24 3.06 13.26 12.37
N PRO A 25 2.75 14.54 12.66
CA PRO A 25 1.56 15.19 12.13
C PRO A 25 1.71 15.38 10.61
N PHE A 26 0.60 15.26 9.86
CA PHE A 26 0.65 15.50 8.43
C PHE A 26 0.60 17.00 8.12
N VAL A 27 1.75 17.65 8.17
CA VAL A 27 1.91 19.06 7.80
C VAL A 27 2.53 19.12 6.41
N HIS A 28 1.75 19.48 5.38
CA HIS A 28 2.20 19.43 3.98
C HIS A 28 3.54 20.13 3.71
N ARG A 29 3.87 21.20 4.45
CA ARG A 29 5.15 21.92 4.30
C ARG A 29 6.35 21.14 4.85
N ALA A 30 6.14 20.24 5.80
CA ALA A 30 7.19 19.43 6.41
C ALA A 30 7.65 18.28 5.50
N PHE A 31 6.78 17.80 4.61
CA PHE A 31 7.09 16.77 3.61
C PHE A 31 7.50 17.43 2.30
N LYS A 32 8.81 17.44 2.02
CA LYS A 32 9.39 18.08 0.83
C LYS A 32 9.56 17.05 -0.28
N VAL A 33 9.06 17.34 -1.48
CA VAL A 33 9.17 16.44 -2.64
C VAL A 33 10.26 16.95 -3.57
N SER A 34 11.10 16.06 -4.06
CA SER A 34 12.11 16.35 -5.09
C SER A 34 12.04 15.31 -6.20
N TRP A 35 11.98 15.74 -7.46
CA TRP A 35 11.89 14.84 -8.62
C TRP A 35 13.27 14.62 -9.23
N SER A 36 13.61 13.37 -9.51
CA SER A 36 14.87 12.99 -10.16
C SER A 36 14.67 12.58 -11.62
N LYS A 37 13.50 12.02 -11.96
CA LYS A 37 13.19 11.55 -13.31
C LYS A 37 11.71 11.74 -13.65
N ALA A 38 11.44 12.06 -14.91
CA ALA A 38 10.12 11.97 -15.51
C ALA A 38 10.22 11.21 -16.84
N THR A 39 9.32 10.25 -17.06
CA THR A 39 9.30 9.46 -18.30
C THR A 39 7.87 9.33 -18.78
N SER A 40 7.67 9.58 -20.08
CA SER A 40 6.42 9.25 -20.77
C SER A 40 6.54 7.83 -21.27
N LEU A 41 5.64 6.94 -20.86
CA LEU A 41 5.51 5.62 -21.49
C LEU A 41 4.62 5.77 -22.74
N SER A 42 4.91 4.97 -23.78
CA SER A 42 4.57 5.15 -25.20
C SER A 42 3.13 5.56 -25.56
N GLU A 43 2.96 6.14 -26.75
CA GLU A 43 1.67 6.53 -27.37
C GLU A 43 0.67 5.37 -27.53
N THR A 44 1.14 4.11 -27.55
CA THR A 44 0.30 2.91 -27.65
C THR A 44 -0.37 2.50 -26.34
N ALA A 45 0.11 3.00 -25.21
CA ALA A 45 -0.53 2.88 -23.91
C ALA A 45 -0.99 4.28 -23.50
N VAL A 46 -2.25 4.62 -23.79
CA VAL A 46 -2.84 5.94 -23.53
C VAL A 46 -2.30 6.59 -22.23
N GLY A 47 -1.40 7.56 -22.41
CA GLY A 47 -1.13 8.66 -21.49
C GLY A 47 -0.62 8.32 -20.10
N SER A 48 0.36 7.42 -19.94
CA SER A 48 1.01 7.23 -18.63
C SER A 48 2.34 7.96 -18.45
N VAL A 49 2.41 8.84 -17.45
CA VAL A 49 3.66 9.53 -17.05
C VAL A 49 4.10 8.99 -15.71
N ILE A 50 5.35 8.53 -15.65
CA ILE A 50 5.98 8.10 -14.41
C ILE A 50 6.95 9.19 -13.95
N ARG A 51 6.80 9.62 -12.70
CA ARG A 51 7.76 10.47 -12.00
C ARG A 51 8.41 9.67 -10.88
N VAL A 52 9.73 9.78 -10.77
CA VAL A 52 10.51 9.19 -9.69
C VAL A 52 11.18 10.33 -8.93
N GLY A 53 11.21 10.21 -7.61
CA GLY A 53 11.73 11.24 -6.73
C GLY A 53 11.86 10.76 -5.29
N THR A 54 11.99 11.72 -4.39
CA THR A 54 12.06 11.50 -2.95
C THR A 54 11.08 12.42 -2.21
N VAL A 55 10.62 11.95 -1.05
CA VAL A 55 9.90 12.74 -0.04
C VAL A 55 10.76 12.80 1.21
N ASN A 56 11.29 13.97 1.53
CA ASN A 56 12.09 14.19 2.72
C ASN A 56 11.21 14.71 3.89
N TYR A 57 11.43 14.14 5.07
CA TYR A 57 10.90 14.64 6.34
C TYR A 57 12.00 14.60 7.41
N HIS A 58 12.45 15.77 7.86
CA HIS A 58 13.48 15.90 8.91
C HIS A 58 14.74 15.03 8.68
N GLY A 59 15.20 14.93 7.42
CA GLY A 59 16.39 14.14 7.07
C GLY A 59 16.12 12.66 6.78
N LEU A 60 14.88 12.18 6.95
CA LEU A 60 14.46 10.87 6.47
C LEU A 60 13.91 10.98 5.06
N ASP A 61 14.45 10.17 4.16
CA ASP A 61 14.00 10.11 2.77
C ASP A 61 13.09 8.90 2.55
N ALA A 62 11.97 9.15 1.88
CA ALA A 62 11.18 8.12 1.25
C ALA A 62 11.31 8.21 -0.26
N GLU A 63 11.80 7.15 -0.91
CA GLU A 63 11.75 7.05 -2.37
C GLU A 63 10.29 7.00 -2.82
N VAL A 64 9.93 7.74 -3.86
CA VAL A 64 8.55 7.81 -4.36
C VAL A 64 8.49 7.67 -5.86
N THR A 65 7.54 6.86 -6.31
CA THR A 65 7.13 6.76 -7.72
C THR A 65 5.69 7.22 -7.85
N VAL A 66 5.42 8.10 -8.81
CA VAL A 66 4.08 8.58 -9.14
C VAL A 66 3.76 8.23 -10.58
N SER A 67 2.69 7.48 -10.76
CA SER A 67 2.14 7.13 -12.07
C SER A 67 0.85 7.92 -12.31
N LEU A 68 0.81 8.62 -13.43
CA LEU A 68 -0.31 9.43 -13.87
C LEU A 68 -1.00 8.75 -15.03
N TRP A 69 -2.33 8.68 -15.03
CA TRP A 69 -3.15 8.27 -16.16
C TRP A 69 -4.31 9.25 -16.33
N PRO A 70 -5.05 9.24 -17.46
CA PRO A 70 -6.29 9.98 -17.57
C PRO A 70 -7.25 9.63 -16.41
N GLY A 71 -7.57 10.62 -15.59
CA GLY A 71 -8.53 10.49 -14.48
C GLY A 71 -8.02 9.79 -13.21
N ARG A 72 -6.72 9.51 -13.07
CA ARG A 72 -6.15 8.99 -11.80
C ARG A 72 -4.67 9.32 -11.62
N VAL A 73 -4.28 9.50 -10.36
CA VAL A 73 -2.88 9.57 -9.91
C VAL A 73 -2.66 8.47 -8.86
N HIS A 74 -1.56 7.73 -8.98
CA HIS A 74 -1.16 6.76 -7.99
C HIS A 74 0.27 7.03 -7.56
N ALA A 75 0.52 7.01 -6.25
CA ALA A 75 1.85 7.22 -5.68
C ALA A 75 2.18 6.08 -4.71
N VAL A 76 3.40 5.56 -4.83
CA VAL A 76 3.95 4.56 -3.91
C VAL A 76 5.25 5.10 -3.36
N ALA A 77 5.46 4.98 -2.05
CA ALA A 77 6.67 5.45 -1.40
C ALA A 77 7.21 4.47 -0.36
N TYR A 78 8.52 4.52 -0.14
CA TYR A 78 9.27 3.62 0.75
C TYR A 78 10.25 4.43 1.61
N ALA A 79 10.05 4.48 2.94
CA ALA A 79 10.80 5.34 3.87
C ALA A 79 12.16 4.80 4.35
N GLN A 80 12.42 3.54 4.08
CA GLN A 80 13.74 2.96 4.15
C GLN A 80 13.87 2.27 2.81
N ALA A 81 14.51 2.91 1.83
CA ALA A 81 14.92 2.18 0.65
C ALA A 81 15.84 1.08 1.17
N PRO A 82 15.47 -0.20 1.08
CA PRO A 82 16.43 -1.21 1.39
C PRO A 82 17.46 -1.10 0.28
N HIS A 83 18.66 -0.67 0.61
CA HIS A 83 19.79 -0.72 -0.33
C HIS A 83 20.10 -2.17 -0.81
N LYS A 84 19.27 -3.18 -0.47
CA LYS A 84 19.44 -4.62 -0.73
C LYS A 84 18.15 -5.48 -0.82
N LEU A 85 16.92 -4.97 -0.88
CA LEU A 85 15.78 -5.88 -1.15
C LEU A 85 15.62 -5.98 -2.67
N GLU A 86 15.78 -7.19 -3.20
CA GLU A 86 15.51 -7.46 -4.60
C GLU A 86 14.06 -7.10 -4.94
N VAL A 87 13.83 -6.63 -6.17
CA VAL A 87 12.53 -6.19 -6.72
C VAL A 87 11.41 -7.24 -6.53
N VAL A 88 11.78 -8.50 -6.29
CA VAL A 88 10.87 -9.66 -6.15
C VAL A 88 9.96 -9.58 -4.91
N GLN A 89 10.30 -8.79 -3.89
CA GLN A 89 9.57 -8.79 -2.62
C GLN A 89 8.44 -7.74 -2.52
N ILE A 90 8.34 -6.81 -3.46
CA ILE A 90 7.33 -5.74 -3.43
C ILE A 90 6.36 -5.90 -4.60
N GLN A 91 5.06 -5.98 -4.31
CA GLN A 91 4.02 -5.95 -5.33
C GLN A 91 3.13 -4.71 -5.14
N THR A 92 2.84 -4.05 -6.26
CA THR A 92 1.97 -2.88 -6.33
C THR A 92 0.81 -3.16 -7.28
N ARG A 93 -0.41 -2.84 -6.87
CA ARG A 93 -1.62 -2.98 -7.69
C ARG A 93 -2.45 -1.70 -7.69
N VAL A 94 -3.05 -1.40 -8.84
CA VAL A 94 -4.07 -0.37 -9.01
C VAL A 94 -5.15 -0.96 -9.91
N GLU A 95 -6.31 -1.24 -9.34
CA GLU A 95 -7.34 -2.05 -9.98
C GLU A 95 -8.71 -1.36 -9.93
N LEU A 96 -9.57 -1.70 -10.87
CA LEU A 96 -10.99 -1.37 -10.78
C LEU A 96 -11.63 -2.20 -9.66
N LEU A 97 -12.45 -1.54 -8.86
CA LEU A 97 -13.24 -2.17 -7.80
C LEU A 97 -14.13 -3.29 -8.37
N ASP A 98 -14.75 -3.05 -9.52
CA ASP A 98 -15.67 -3.97 -10.19
C ASP A 98 -15.01 -4.78 -11.30
N ASN A 99 -13.70 -5.02 -11.23
CA ASN A 99 -13.01 -5.83 -12.22
C ASN A 99 -13.56 -7.26 -12.22
N PHE A 100 -14.28 -7.63 -13.29
CA PHE A 100 -15.01 -8.89 -13.36
C PHE A 100 -14.09 -10.10 -13.18
N GLY A 101 -14.54 -11.08 -12.40
CA GLY A 101 -13.78 -12.30 -12.11
C GLY A 101 -12.66 -12.14 -11.07
N SER A 102 -12.40 -10.92 -10.59
CA SER A 102 -11.46 -10.72 -9.49
C SER A 102 -12.05 -11.17 -8.15
N CYS A 103 -11.18 -11.59 -7.23
CA CYS A 103 -11.62 -12.06 -5.92
C CYS A 103 -12.22 -10.92 -5.07
N TRP A 104 -11.96 -9.66 -5.42
CA TRP A 104 -12.42 -8.47 -4.70
C TRP A 104 -13.69 -7.84 -5.29
N ALA A 105 -14.20 -8.34 -6.42
CA ALA A 105 -15.38 -7.77 -7.09
C ALA A 105 -16.74 -8.17 -6.46
N GLY A 106 -16.75 -8.99 -5.41
CA GLY A 106 -17.99 -9.42 -4.73
C GLY A 106 -18.77 -8.28 -4.07
N SER A 107 -19.99 -8.58 -3.63
CA SER A 107 -20.80 -7.71 -2.78
C SER A 107 -20.12 -7.46 -1.44
N PHE A 108 -20.56 -6.44 -0.71
CA PHE A 108 -20.00 -6.15 0.60
C PHE A 108 -20.17 -7.32 1.59
N GLN A 109 -21.31 -8.02 1.55
CA GLN A 109 -21.57 -9.16 2.42
C GLN A 109 -20.65 -10.35 2.10
N GLU A 110 -20.44 -10.66 0.83
CA GLU A 110 -19.53 -11.72 0.38
C GLU A 110 -18.07 -11.40 0.74
N LEU A 111 -17.65 -10.14 0.61
CA LEU A 111 -16.29 -9.76 1.00
C LEU A 111 -16.10 -9.82 2.52
N ARG A 112 -17.11 -9.41 3.30
CA ARG A 112 -17.06 -9.48 4.77
C ARG A 112 -16.97 -10.90 5.30
N SER A 113 -17.61 -11.88 4.66
CA SER A 113 -17.55 -13.27 5.11
C SER A 113 -16.16 -13.91 4.94
N ARG A 114 -15.27 -13.28 4.17
CA ARG A 114 -13.87 -13.69 3.99
C ARG A 114 -12.91 -13.08 5.03
N LEU A 115 -13.35 -12.03 5.73
CA LEU A 115 -12.51 -11.28 6.66
C LEU A 115 -12.75 -11.75 8.08
N SER A 116 -11.70 -11.74 8.90
CA SER A 116 -11.81 -12.07 10.32
C SER A 116 -12.55 -10.97 11.10
N ALA A 117 -13.03 -11.29 12.30
CA ALA A 117 -13.61 -10.30 13.20
C ALA A 117 -12.64 -9.15 13.54
N ARG A 118 -11.33 -9.43 13.62
CA ARG A 118 -10.28 -8.41 13.88
C ARG A 118 -10.11 -7.46 12.71
N GLU A 119 -10.20 -7.97 11.49
CA GLU A 119 -10.12 -7.15 10.28
C GLU A 119 -11.35 -6.24 10.14
N LEU A 120 -12.53 -6.78 10.43
CA LEU A 120 -13.81 -6.09 10.30
C LEU A 120 -13.92 -4.82 11.17
N ASP A 121 -13.16 -4.73 12.26
CA ASP A 121 -13.12 -3.52 13.12
C ASP A 121 -12.62 -2.26 12.40
N ALA A 122 -11.98 -2.41 11.23
CA ALA A 122 -11.53 -1.32 10.38
C ALA A 122 -12.09 -1.38 8.94
N VAL A 123 -13.19 -2.11 8.74
CA VAL A 123 -13.86 -2.29 7.43
C VAL A 123 -15.26 -1.66 7.50
N TYR A 124 -15.42 -0.48 6.89
CA TYR A 124 -16.69 0.26 6.93
C TYR A 124 -17.39 0.35 5.58
N SER A 125 -16.77 -0.13 4.51
CA SER A 125 -17.29 -0.05 3.15
C SER A 125 -16.86 -1.24 2.30
N ARG A 126 -17.52 -1.38 1.13
CA ARG A 126 -17.18 -2.42 0.15
C ARG A 126 -15.76 -2.25 -0.36
N GLU A 127 -15.34 -1.02 -0.63
CA GLU A 127 -14.00 -0.68 -1.14
C GLU A 127 -12.92 -1.07 -0.13
N SER A 128 -13.15 -0.79 1.16
CA SER A 128 -12.25 -1.19 2.24
C SER A 128 -12.14 -2.72 2.35
N ALA A 129 -13.25 -3.44 2.18
CA ALA A 129 -13.22 -4.90 2.17
C ALA A 129 -12.49 -5.45 0.93
N ALA A 130 -12.81 -4.91 -0.26
CA ALA A 130 -12.25 -5.31 -1.55
C ALA A 130 -10.73 -5.14 -1.60
N VAL A 131 -10.22 -3.95 -1.22
CA VAL A 131 -8.77 -3.68 -1.22
C VAL A 131 -8.03 -4.62 -0.26
N ARG A 132 -8.65 -4.99 0.87
CA ARG A 132 -8.06 -5.87 1.86
C ARG A 132 -8.04 -7.32 1.39
N VAL A 133 -9.11 -7.77 0.74
CA VAL A 133 -9.21 -9.08 0.10
C VAL A 133 -8.17 -9.23 -1.02
N GLY A 134 -8.03 -8.24 -1.90
CA GLY A 134 -7.01 -8.24 -2.95
C GLY A 134 -5.58 -8.27 -2.38
N ALA A 135 -5.30 -7.43 -1.38
CA ALA A 135 -3.99 -7.41 -0.71
C ALA A 135 -3.67 -8.72 0.01
N ARG A 136 -4.65 -9.39 0.64
CA ARG A 136 -4.46 -10.72 1.25
C ARG A 136 -4.07 -11.77 0.22
N GLN A 137 -4.67 -11.74 -0.97
CA GLN A 137 -4.32 -12.68 -2.02
C GLN A 137 -2.88 -12.51 -2.49
N ASP A 138 -2.44 -11.28 -2.77
CA ASP A 138 -1.05 -11.02 -3.17
C ASP A 138 -0.06 -11.35 -2.04
N LEU A 139 -0.41 -11.05 -0.77
CA LEU A 139 0.40 -11.45 0.39
C LEU A 139 0.49 -12.97 0.55
N ALA A 140 -0.60 -13.72 0.30
CA ALA A 140 -0.61 -15.17 0.38
C ALA A 140 0.39 -15.79 -0.61
N VAL A 141 0.38 -15.28 -1.85
CA VAL A 141 1.34 -15.66 -2.89
C VAL A 141 2.76 -15.28 -2.48
N LEU A 142 2.95 -14.04 -2.04
CA LEU A 142 4.26 -13.54 -1.62
C LEU A 142 4.82 -14.25 -0.39
N LEU A 143 4.01 -14.77 0.52
CA LEU A 143 4.45 -15.45 1.75
C LEU A 143 4.46 -16.98 1.61
N GLY A 144 3.95 -17.52 0.51
CA GLY A 144 3.80 -18.97 0.32
C GLY A 144 2.85 -19.64 1.32
N VAL A 145 1.82 -18.93 1.79
CA VAL A 145 0.83 -19.42 2.77
C VAL A 145 -0.59 -19.39 2.20
N GLU A 146 -1.50 -20.15 2.82
CA GLU A 146 -2.91 -20.08 2.46
C GLU A 146 -3.53 -18.73 2.87
N GLU A 147 -4.32 -18.11 1.99
CA GLU A 147 -4.95 -16.80 2.23
C GLU A 147 -5.72 -16.75 3.56
N LYS A 148 -6.41 -17.82 3.95
CA LYS A 148 -7.21 -17.89 5.19
C LYS A 148 -6.39 -17.76 6.48
N ARG A 149 -5.08 -18.02 6.42
CA ARG A 149 -4.16 -17.85 7.56
C ARG A 149 -3.74 -16.41 7.77
N LEU A 150 -3.94 -15.56 6.75
CA LEU A 150 -3.56 -14.14 6.79
C LEU A 150 -4.67 -13.26 7.34
N GLU A 151 -4.27 -12.24 8.09
CA GLU A 151 -5.14 -11.13 8.49
C GLU A 151 -4.42 -9.79 8.23
N ILE A 152 -5.17 -8.77 7.76
CA ILE A 152 -4.69 -7.39 7.68
C ILE A 152 -5.46 -6.53 8.68
N VAL A 153 -4.87 -6.33 9.86
CA VAL A 153 -5.51 -5.69 11.01
C VAL A 153 -5.02 -4.25 11.16
N CYS A 154 -5.96 -3.31 11.25
CA CYS A 154 -5.67 -1.91 11.57
C CYS A 154 -5.89 -1.67 13.07
N GLY A 155 -4.94 -2.06 13.92
CA GLY A 155 -5.05 -1.89 15.37
C GLY A 155 -5.08 -0.41 15.81
N ARG A 156 -5.64 -0.11 16.98
CA ARG A 156 -5.55 1.23 17.58
C ARG A 156 -4.11 1.46 18.03
N SER A 157 -3.43 2.49 17.50
CA SER A 157 -2.18 2.97 18.09
C SER A 157 -2.45 4.05 19.15
N ALA A 158 -1.51 4.27 20.06
CA ALA A 158 -1.59 5.34 21.08
C ALA A 158 -1.81 6.74 20.45
N ALA A 159 -1.43 6.93 19.19
CA ALA A 159 -1.60 8.18 18.43
C ALA A 159 -2.91 8.25 17.63
N GLY A 160 -3.88 7.35 17.86
CA GLY A 160 -5.17 7.29 17.15
C GLY A 160 -5.08 6.81 15.69
N LYS A 161 -3.87 6.68 15.14
CA LYS A 161 -3.64 6.11 13.80
C LYS A 161 -3.83 4.60 13.82
N ARG A 162 -4.29 4.04 12.71
CA ARG A 162 -4.54 2.60 12.55
C ARG A 162 -3.82 2.07 11.30
N PRO A 163 -2.47 2.10 11.24
CA PRO A 163 -1.76 1.54 10.09
C PRO A 163 -2.08 0.05 10.00
N PRO A 164 -2.33 -0.49 8.79
CA PRO A 164 -2.56 -1.91 8.62
C PRO A 164 -1.28 -2.69 8.94
N ARG A 165 -1.45 -3.83 9.60
CA ARG A 165 -0.39 -4.79 9.94
C ARG A 165 -0.80 -6.18 9.49
N VAL A 166 0.16 -6.96 9.00
CA VAL A 166 -0.05 -8.32 8.50
C VAL A 166 0.20 -9.32 9.62
N PHE A 167 -0.67 -10.31 9.75
CA PHE A 167 -0.54 -11.42 10.70
C PHE A 167 -0.71 -12.76 9.98
N ILE A 168 -0.02 -13.80 10.45
CA ILE A 168 -0.22 -15.21 10.06
C ILE A 168 -0.62 -15.98 11.32
N ASP A 169 -1.79 -16.61 11.31
CA ASP A 169 -2.34 -17.38 12.44
C ASP A 169 -2.34 -16.64 13.79
N GLY A 170 -2.50 -15.31 13.75
CA GLY A 170 -2.53 -14.44 14.92
C GLY A 170 -1.19 -13.76 15.26
N ASP A 171 -0.07 -14.24 14.72
CA ASP A 171 1.27 -13.70 14.98
C ASP A 171 1.68 -12.65 13.93
N PRO A 172 2.39 -11.56 14.31
CA PRO A 172 2.87 -10.57 13.37
C PRO A 172 3.75 -11.19 12.28
N ALA A 173 3.43 -10.93 11.01
CA ALA A 173 4.23 -11.39 9.88
C ALA A 173 5.38 -10.43 9.58
N ASN A 174 6.48 -10.94 9.03
CA ASN A 174 7.54 -10.12 8.44
C ASN A 174 7.13 -9.60 7.05
N ALA A 175 6.07 -8.80 7.05
CA ALA A 175 5.44 -8.26 5.86
C ALA A 175 4.86 -6.87 6.17
N ASP A 176 4.75 -6.03 5.14
CA ASP A 176 4.14 -4.72 5.23
C ASP A 176 3.09 -4.54 4.13
N VAL A 177 2.09 -3.71 4.42
CA VAL A 177 1.00 -3.42 3.50
C VAL A 177 0.54 -1.98 3.62
N SER A 178 0.16 -1.36 2.51
CA SER A 178 -0.57 -0.10 2.51
C SER A 178 -1.77 -0.22 1.58
N LEU A 179 -2.92 0.26 2.05
CA LEU A 179 -4.20 0.15 1.36
C LEU A 179 -4.71 1.55 1.01
N SER A 180 -5.35 1.69 -0.15
CA SER A 180 -6.02 2.91 -0.58
C SER A 180 -7.21 2.59 -1.48
N HIS A 181 -8.24 3.43 -1.44
CA HIS A 181 -9.34 3.38 -2.40
C HIS A 181 -9.88 4.79 -2.63
N ASP A 182 -10.35 5.06 -3.84
CA ASP A 182 -11.00 6.32 -4.22
C ASP A 182 -11.94 6.10 -5.42
N GLY A 183 -13.22 6.43 -5.24
CA GLY A 183 -14.27 6.14 -6.20
C GLY A 183 -14.26 4.68 -6.65
N ARG A 184 -14.08 4.45 -7.95
CA ARG A 184 -14.05 3.11 -8.56
C ARG A 184 -12.69 2.40 -8.49
N TRP A 185 -11.69 3.01 -7.87
CA TRP A 185 -10.32 2.51 -7.84
C TRP A 185 -9.97 1.98 -6.46
N ILE A 186 -9.30 0.83 -6.44
CA ILE A 186 -8.64 0.28 -5.26
C ILE A 186 -7.15 0.12 -5.58
N ALA A 187 -6.31 0.29 -4.57
CA ALA A 187 -4.87 0.17 -4.71
C ALA A 187 -4.24 -0.38 -3.43
N TRP A 188 -3.22 -1.20 -3.60
CA TRP A 188 -2.41 -1.68 -2.51
C TRP A 188 -0.95 -1.81 -2.93
N VAL A 189 -0.08 -1.70 -1.93
CA VAL A 189 1.29 -2.16 -2.02
C VAL A 189 1.52 -3.14 -0.89
N VAL A 190 2.15 -4.26 -1.22
CA VAL A 190 2.52 -5.31 -0.26
C VAL A 190 4.01 -5.58 -0.40
N TRP A 191 4.64 -5.81 0.74
CA TRP A 191 6.00 -6.31 0.84
C TRP A 191 6.02 -7.50 1.77
N ALA A 192 6.82 -8.51 1.47
CA ALA A 192 7.03 -9.64 2.34
C ALA A 192 8.48 -10.13 2.26
N ASP A 193 9.05 -10.47 3.41
CA ASP A 193 10.31 -11.17 3.46
C ASP A 193 10.07 -12.67 3.48
N ASN A 194 10.09 -13.28 2.29
CA ASN A 194 10.23 -14.72 2.17
C ASN A 194 11.68 -15.07 2.45
N VAL A 195 12.03 -15.35 3.70
CA VAL A 195 13.23 -16.15 3.98
C VAL A 195 12.82 -17.61 3.83
N PRO A 196 13.21 -18.31 2.75
CA PRO A 196 12.97 -19.74 2.67
C PRO A 196 13.86 -20.42 3.73
N GLY A 197 13.27 -20.97 4.79
CA GLY A 197 13.95 -21.89 5.70
C GLY A 197 14.63 -21.32 6.95
N GLY A 198 14.10 -20.26 7.58
CA GLY A 198 14.55 -19.81 8.89
C GLY A 198 14.06 -20.68 10.05
N ASN A 199 14.60 -21.89 10.21
CA ASN A 199 14.62 -22.53 11.53
C ASN A 199 15.60 -21.73 12.40
N SER A 200 15.08 -20.98 13.37
CA SER A 200 15.86 -20.57 14.55
C SER A 200 16.21 -21.77 15.42
#